data_AF-A0A522VRR8-F1
#
_entry.id   AF-A0A522VRR8-F1
#
_cell.length_a   1.000
_cell.length_b   1.000
_cell.length_c   1.000
_cell.angle_alpha   90.00
_cell.angle_beta   90.00
_cell.angle_gamma   90.00
#
_symmetry.space_group_name_H-M   'P 1'
#
loop_
_entity.id
_entity.type
_entity.pdbx_description
1 polymer ?
#
loop_
_entity_poly.entity_id
_entity_poly.type
_entity_poly.pdbx_seq_one_letter_code
_entity_poly.pdbx_strand_id
1 'polypeptide(L)'
;MTVNMMNIQSASVMVVMLLISPGVFAAEVDIQAHQSGIWSIADAKKARRWVVIHNLTEAKTTGVYHIELIQRALKVPSWQIERIAKHMAITEDALKRSIVKPLDKGLVYPEAFDDALAGWKQENGGKGGAVCTASVLECLPK
;
A
#
# COMPACT_ATOMS: atom_id res chain seq x y z
N MET A 1 36.37 18.82 -78.13
CA MET A 1 35.47 17.68 -77.86
C MET A 1 36.10 16.83 -76.77
N THR A 2 35.63 16.98 -75.53
CA THR A 2 35.88 16.06 -74.40
C THR A 2 34.86 16.35 -73.30
N VAL A 3 34.53 15.32 -72.53
CA VAL A 3 33.24 15.04 -71.89
C VAL A 3 33.30 15.25 -70.37
N ASN A 4 32.15 15.60 -69.77
CA ASN A 4 31.64 15.29 -68.42
C ASN A 4 32.53 15.44 -67.18
N MET A 5 31.95 16.02 -66.13
CA MET A 5 31.58 15.24 -64.94
C MET A 5 30.51 15.95 -64.10
N MET A 6 29.39 15.24 -63.94
CA MET A 6 28.20 15.60 -63.17
C MET A 6 28.45 15.23 -61.69
N ASN A 7 28.36 16.21 -60.79
CA ASN A 7 28.63 16.03 -59.36
C ASN A 7 27.31 15.62 -58.65
N ILE A 8 27.26 14.38 -58.15
CA ILE A 8 26.08 13.79 -57.51
C ILE A 8 26.15 14.04 -55.99
N GLN A 9 25.09 14.67 -55.47
CA GLN A 9 24.86 14.98 -54.05
C GLN A 9 24.83 13.72 -53.19
N SER A 10 25.39 13.80 -51.98
CA SER A 10 25.14 12.84 -50.90
C SER A 10 24.47 13.55 -49.73
N ALA A 11 23.14 13.41 -49.62
CA ALA A 11 22.40 13.81 -48.43
C ALA A 11 22.45 12.66 -47.41
N SER A 12 23.15 12.86 -46.30
CA SER A 12 23.21 11.89 -45.20
C SER A 12 21.88 11.86 -44.46
N VAL A 13 21.14 10.76 -44.59
CA VAL A 13 19.93 10.48 -43.80
C VAL A 13 20.37 10.04 -42.40
N MET A 14 20.20 10.92 -41.41
CA MET A 14 20.45 10.62 -40.00
C MET A 14 19.22 9.90 -39.42
N VAL A 15 19.30 8.58 -39.24
CA VAL A 15 18.25 7.78 -38.61
C VAL A 15 18.37 7.93 -37.09
N VAL A 16 17.42 8.63 -36.47
CA VAL A 16 17.26 8.69 -35.02
C VAL A 16 16.49 7.44 -34.57
N MET A 17 17.20 6.44 -34.03
CA MET A 17 16.58 5.30 -33.36
C MET A 17 16.08 5.74 -31.97
N LEU A 18 14.78 6.01 -31.86
CA LEU A 18 14.09 6.15 -30.58
C LEU A 18 14.04 4.78 -29.89
N LEU A 19 14.84 4.58 -28.84
CA LEU A 19 14.74 3.43 -27.94
C LEU A 19 13.48 3.59 -27.09
N ILE A 20 12.36 3.00 -27.54
CA ILE A 20 11.15 2.89 -26.74
C ILE A 20 11.39 1.78 -25.71
N SER A 21 11.86 2.15 -24.52
CA SER A 21 11.90 1.24 -23.38
C SER A 21 10.46 0.86 -23.01
N PRO A 22 10.08 -0.42 -22.94
CA PRO A 22 8.79 -0.81 -22.40
C PRO A 22 8.75 -0.44 -20.92
N GLY A 23 8.03 0.64 -20.61
CA GLY A 23 7.70 0.99 -19.24
C GLY A 23 6.86 -0.12 -18.63
N VAL A 24 7.40 -0.81 -17.63
CA VAL A 24 6.61 -1.71 -16.79
C VAL A 24 5.66 -0.82 -15.99
N PHE A 25 4.41 -0.72 -16.44
CA PHE A 25 3.34 -0.13 -15.63
C PHE A 25 3.11 -1.08 -14.45
N ALA A 26 3.60 -0.71 -13.26
CA ALA A 26 3.15 -1.35 -12.04
C ALA A 26 1.64 -1.11 -11.94
N ALA A 27 0.84 -2.17 -11.92
CA ALA A 27 -0.58 -2.06 -11.65
C ALA A 27 -0.74 -1.35 -10.30
N GLU A 28 -1.45 -0.22 -10.29
CA GLU A 28 -1.71 0.49 -9.05
C GLU A 28 -2.59 -0.37 -8.14
N VAL A 29 -2.21 -0.51 -6.87
CA VAL A 29 -3.00 -1.27 -5.91
C VAL A 29 -4.26 -0.49 -5.57
N ASP A 30 -5.41 -0.97 -6.02
CA ASP A 30 -6.71 -0.45 -5.63
C ASP A 30 -7.18 -1.09 -4.32
N ILE A 31 -7.03 -0.36 -3.21
CA ILE A 31 -7.49 -0.79 -1.89
C ILE A 31 -9.01 -0.97 -1.87
N GLN A 32 -9.74 -0.16 -2.63
CA GLN A 32 -11.20 -0.09 -2.63
C GLN A 32 -11.84 -1.24 -3.42
N ALA A 33 -11.08 -1.93 -4.27
CA ALA A 33 -11.55 -3.11 -4.99
C ALA A 33 -11.78 -4.32 -4.07
N HIS A 34 -11.08 -4.41 -2.93
CA HIS A 34 -11.18 -5.54 -2.00
C HIS A 34 -12.08 -5.23 -0.80
N GLN A 35 -13.37 -5.53 -0.94
CA GLN A 35 -14.41 -5.12 0.02
C GLN A 35 -14.23 -5.68 1.43
N SER A 36 -13.55 -6.81 1.62
CA SER A 36 -13.31 -7.34 2.97
C SER A 36 -12.30 -6.51 3.76
N GLY A 37 -11.51 -5.66 3.09
CA GLY A 37 -10.54 -4.78 3.74
C GLY A 37 -9.36 -5.52 4.39
N ILE A 38 -9.15 -6.80 4.08
CA ILE A 38 -8.08 -7.61 4.68
C ILE A 38 -6.90 -7.70 3.72
N TRP A 39 -5.74 -7.25 4.15
CA TRP A 39 -4.54 -7.20 3.31
C TRP A 39 -3.33 -7.74 4.04
N SER A 40 -2.60 -8.64 3.40
CA SER A 40 -1.29 -9.06 3.91
C SER A 40 -0.29 -7.90 3.83
N ILE A 41 0.65 -7.87 4.78
CA ILE A 41 1.81 -6.98 4.74
C ILE A 41 3.10 -7.82 4.84
N ALA A 42 4.27 -7.17 4.91
CA ALA A 42 5.53 -7.87 5.13
C ALA A 42 5.50 -8.74 6.41
N ASP A 43 5.79 -10.03 6.22
CA ASP A 43 5.80 -11.03 7.29
C ASP A 43 6.95 -10.81 8.28
N ALA A 44 6.81 -11.40 9.47
CA ALA A 44 7.92 -11.60 10.40
C ALA A 44 8.64 -12.93 10.11
N LYS A 45 9.88 -13.09 10.60
CA LYS A 45 10.70 -14.31 10.42
C LYS A 45 9.96 -15.64 10.73
N LYS A 46 8.97 -15.63 11.62
CA LYS A 46 8.17 -16.80 12.01
C LYS A 46 6.69 -16.49 12.19
N ALA A 47 6.17 -15.44 11.57
CA ALA A 47 4.78 -15.06 11.72
C ALA A 47 4.24 -14.41 10.44
N ARG A 48 2.96 -14.65 10.18
CA ARG A 48 2.22 -13.93 9.14
C ARG A 48 1.67 -12.64 9.71
N ARG A 49 1.66 -11.58 8.90
CA ARG A 49 1.06 -10.30 9.28
C ARG A 49 0.05 -9.84 8.24
N TRP A 50 -1.02 -9.22 8.73
CA TRP A 50 -2.03 -8.62 7.89
C TRP A 50 -2.70 -7.47 8.63
N VAL A 51 -3.27 -6.55 7.85
CA VAL A 51 -4.10 -5.47 8.35
C VAL A 51 -5.57 -5.75 8.04
N VAL A 52 -6.44 -5.22 8.90
CA VAL A 52 -7.88 -5.14 8.66
C VAL A 52 -8.26 -3.67 8.60
N ILE A 53 -8.89 -3.26 7.50
CA ILE A 53 -9.40 -1.90 7.30
C ILE A 53 -10.85 -1.85 7.77
N HIS A 54 -11.15 -1.02 8.76
CA HIS A 54 -12.49 -0.96 9.36
C HIS A 54 -13.39 0.13 8.76
N ASN A 55 -12.82 1.09 8.03
CA ASN A 55 -13.54 2.28 7.55
C ASN A 55 -13.46 2.46 6.01
N LEU A 56 -13.42 1.37 5.25
CA LEU A 56 -13.13 1.38 3.80
C LEU A 56 -13.98 2.40 3.00
N THR A 57 -15.29 2.46 3.30
CA THR A 57 -16.23 3.40 2.69
C THR A 57 -15.92 4.86 3.04
N GLU A 58 -15.66 5.15 4.32
CA GLU A 58 -15.40 6.50 4.82
C GLU A 58 -14.03 7.01 4.36
N ALA A 59 -13.04 6.12 4.32
CA ALA A 59 -11.67 6.43 3.89
C ALA A 59 -11.61 6.98 2.46
N LYS A 60 -12.57 6.63 1.59
CA LYS A 60 -12.68 7.19 0.22
C LYS A 60 -12.78 8.71 0.21
N THR A 61 -13.41 9.30 1.23
CA THR A 61 -13.64 10.75 1.30
C THR A 61 -12.69 11.43 2.27
N THR A 62 -12.31 10.76 3.36
CA THR A 62 -11.42 11.34 4.37
C THR A 62 -9.94 11.24 4.00
N GLY A 63 -9.56 10.29 3.14
CA GLY A 63 -8.16 9.96 2.83
C GLY A 63 -7.42 9.30 4.00
N VAL A 64 -8.12 9.01 5.11
CA VAL A 64 -7.57 8.39 6.32
C VAL A 64 -8.22 7.04 6.52
N TYR A 65 -7.37 6.01 6.50
CA TYR A 65 -7.74 4.64 6.80
C TYR A 65 -7.51 4.36 8.28
N HIS A 66 -8.46 3.70 8.92
CA HIS A 66 -8.34 3.20 10.27
C HIS A 66 -8.18 1.68 10.20
N ILE A 67 -6.98 1.24 10.59
CA ILE A 67 -6.58 -0.15 10.47
C ILE A 67 -6.30 -0.76 11.82
N GLU A 68 -6.43 -2.09 11.87
CA GLU A 68 -5.81 -2.93 12.88
C GLU A 68 -4.67 -3.72 12.26
N LEU A 69 -3.54 -3.87 12.96
CA LEU A 69 -2.44 -4.75 12.56
C LEU A 69 -2.41 -6.03 13.39
N ILE A 70 -2.49 -7.17 12.70
CA ILE A 70 -2.54 -8.49 13.30
C ILE A 70 -1.32 -9.31 12.89
N GLN A 71 -0.85 -10.13 13.82
CA GLN A 71 0.18 -11.12 13.62
C GLN A 71 -0.32 -12.50 14.09
N ARG A 72 0.12 -13.54 13.38
CA ARG A 72 -0.03 -14.92 13.86
C ARG A 72 1.24 -15.70 13.61
N ALA A 73 1.75 -16.35 14.64
CA ALA A 73 2.89 -17.25 14.51
C ALA A 73 2.62 -18.36 13.48
N LEU A 74 3.68 -18.88 12.86
CA LEU A 74 3.55 -20.07 12.02
C LEU A 74 3.29 -21.29 12.90
N LYS A 75 2.49 -22.24 12.41
CA LYS A 75 2.17 -23.52 13.08
C LYS A 75 1.40 -23.39 14.41
N VAL A 76 0.83 -22.23 14.73
CA VAL A 76 -0.14 -22.11 15.82
C VAL A 76 -1.58 -22.17 15.29
N PRO A 77 -2.55 -22.54 16.12
CA PRO A 77 -3.96 -22.53 15.74
C PRO A 77 -4.46 -21.14 15.30
N SER A 78 -5.51 -21.13 14.48
CA SER A 78 -6.02 -19.89 13.88
C SER A 78 -6.52 -18.85 14.89
N TRP A 79 -6.95 -19.28 16.07
CA TRP A 79 -7.45 -18.43 17.16
C TRP A 79 -6.35 -17.77 17.98
N GLN A 80 -5.09 -18.21 17.87
CA GLN A 80 -3.96 -17.61 18.57
C GLN A 80 -3.37 -16.45 17.77
N ILE A 81 -4.12 -15.35 17.71
CA ILE A 81 -3.71 -14.10 17.06
C ILE A 81 -3.17 -13.10 18.06
N GLU A 82 -2.28 -12.24 17.59
CA GLU A 82 -1.67 -11.14 18.32
C GLU A 82 -2.03 -9.83 17.61
N ARG A 83 -2.53 -8.84 18.36
CA ARG A 83 -2.81 -7.49 17.84
C ARG A 83 -1.58 -6.63 18.08
N ILE A 84 -0.76 -6.43 17.05
CA ILE A 84 0.47 -5.65 17.13
C ILE A 84 0.14 -4.16 17.27
N ALA A 85 -0.89 -3.69 16.57
CA ALA A 85 -1.48 -2.39 16.79
C ALA A 85 -3.00 -2.54 16.73
N LYS A 86 -3.68 -2.25 17.85
CA LYS A 86 -5.14 -2.35 17.95
C LYS A 86 -5.86 -1.31 17.08
N HIS A 87 -5.25 -0.15 16.91
CA HIS A 87 -5.70 0.90 16.00
C HIS A 87 -4.49 1.66 15.45
N MET A 88 -4.57 2.05 14.18
CA MET A 88 -3.69 3.03 13.56
C MET A 88 -4.51 3.82 12.52
N ALA A 89 -4.48 5.15 12.61
CA ALA A 89 -4.88 6.01 11.50
C ALA A 89 -3.70 6.13 10.52
N ILE A 90 -3.94 5.90 9.23
CA ILE A 90 -2.90 5.88 8.19
C ILE A 90 -3.42 6.50 6.89
N THR A 91 -2.54 7.22 6.19
CA THR A 91 -2.86 7.77 4.85
C THR A 91 -2.93 6.65 3.80
N GLU A 92 -3.64 6.92 2.69
CA GLU A 92 -3.74 5.95 1.58
C GLU A 92 -2.37 5.53 1.03
N ASP A 93 -1.49 6.50 0.75
CA ASP A 93 -0.17 6.23 0.18
C ASP A 93 0.71 5.38 1.12
N ALA A 94 0.64 5.66 2.42
CA ALA A 94 1.32 4.89 3.46
C ALA A 94 0.83 3.44 3.50
N LEU A 95 -0.49 3.24 3.39
CA LEU A 95 -1.10 1.92 3.35
C LEU A 95 -0.73 1.17 2.07
N LYS A 96 -0.79 1.82 0.89
CA LYS A 96 -0.39 1.25 -0.41
C LYS A 96 1.07 0.79 -0.40
N ARG A 97 1.98 1.53 0.26
CA ARG A 97 3.39 1.11 0.44
C ARG A 97 3.56 -0.14 1.32
N SER A 98 2.57 -0.48 2.13
CA SER A 98 2.67 -1.52 3.16
C SER A 98 2.03 -2.84 2.76
N ILE A 99 0.94 -2.78 1.99
CA ILE A 99 0.15 -3.95 1.59
C ILE A 99 0.80 -4.71 0.43
N VAL A 100 0.65 -6.03 0.45
CA VAL A 100 1.25 -6.95 -0.53
C VAL A 100 0.19 -7.59 -1.41
N LYS A 101 -0.82 -8.22 -0.80
CA LYS A 101 -1.93 -8.87 -1.52
C LYS A 101 -3.19 -8.94 -0.66
N PRO A 102 -4.38 -8.94 -1.28
CA PRO A 102 -5.64 -9.11 -0.57
C PRO A 102 -5.72 -10.51 0.06
N LEU A 103 -6.50 -10.61 1.14
CA LEU A 103 -6.79 -11.86 1.84
C LEU A 103 -8.29 -12.08 1.98
N ASP A 104 -8.73 -13.32 1.86
CA ASP A 104 -10.14 -13.70 2.05
C ASP A 104 -10.49 -14.06 3.51
N LYS A 105 -9.46 -14.18 4.35
CA LYS A 105 -9.57 -14.60 5.76
C LYS A 105 -8.60 -13.79 6.60
N GLY A 106 -8.96 -13.58 7.87
CA GLY A 106 -8.15 -12.80 8.81
C GLY A 106 -8.93 -11.79 9.64
N LEU A 107 -10.24 -11.68 9.45
CA LEU A 107 -11.07 -10.88 10.35
C LEU A 107 -10.98 -11.39 11.77
N VAL A 108 -11.07 -10.45 12.70
CA VAL A 108 -11.14 -10.68 14.13
C VAL A 108 -12.23 -9.80 14.71
N TYR A 109 -12.71 -10.13 15.91
CA TYR A 109 -13.72 -9.30 16.56
C TYR A 109 -13.18 -7.88 16.81
N PRO A 110 -13.96 -6.82 16.56
CA PRO A 110 -13.45 -5.46 16.47
C PRO A 110 -13.33 -4.73 17.81
N GLU A 111 -13.70 -5.32 18.95
CA GLU A 111 -13.85 -4.58 20.21
C GLU A 111 -12.54 -3.89 20.62
N ALA A 112 -11.40 -4.58 20.48
CA ALA A 112 -10.10 -3.99 20.77
C ALA A 112 -9.74 -2.84 19.82
N PHE A 113 -10.20 -2.89 18.57
CA PHE A 113 -10.05 -1.82 17.60
C PHE A 113 -10.97 -0.65 17.94
N ASP A 114 -12.24 -0.90 18.25
CA ASP A 114 -13.23 0.12 18.57
C ASP A 114 -12.82 0.92 19.81
N ASP A 115 -12.34 0.23 20.85
CA ASP A 115 -11.80 0.85 22.07
C ASP A 115 -10.60 1.75 21.76
N ALA A 116 -9.66 1.27 20.95
CA ALA A 116 -8.45 2.02 20.60
C ALA A 116 -8.75 3.21 19.67
N LEU A 117 -9.68 3.05 18.71
CA LEU A 117 -10.18 4.12 17.85
C LEU A 117 -10.89 5.20 18.68
N ALA A 118 -11.67 4.82 19.69
CA ALA A 118 -12.31 5.77 20.59
C ALA A 118 -11.28 6.61 21.35
N GLY A 119 -10.20 5.98 21.82
CA GLY A 119 -9.05 6.68 22.42
C GLY A 119 -8.43 7.68 21.45
N TRP A 120 -8.07 7.24 20.24
CA TRP A 120 -7.50 8.11 19.21
C TRP A 120 -8.40 9.31 18.88
N LYS A 121 -9.73 9.10 18.78
CA LYS A 121 -10.69 10.19 18.49
C LYS A 121 -10.69 11.27 19.57
N GLN A 122 -10.44 10.91 20.82
CA GLN A 122 -10.41 11.83 21.95
C GLN A 122 -9.12 12.65 22.05
N GLU A 123 -8.04 12.22 21.39
CA GLU A 123 -6.77 12.94 21.35
C GLU A 123 -6.92 14.34 20.73
N ASN A 124 -5.97 15.22 21.04
CA ASN A 124 -5.90 16.60 20.53
C ASN A 124 -7.20 17.42 20.74
N GLY A 125 -7.89 17.15 21.85
CA GLY A 125 -9.16 17.81 22.20
C GLY A 125 -10.32 17.35 21.32
N GLY A 126 -10.38 16.06 20.98
CA GLY A 126 -11.43 15.49 20.15
C GLY A 126 -11.20 15.62 18.64
N LYS A 127 -9.99 16.02 18.22
CA LYS A 127 -9.63 16.22 16.81
C LYS A 127 -9.01 15.00 16.15
N GLY A 128 -8.86 13.91 16.91
CA GLY A 128 -8.11 12.74 16.48
C GLY A 128 -6.63 12.87 16.80
N GLY A 129 -5.98 11.71 16.94
CA GLY A 129 -4.56 11.57 17.19
C GLY A 129 -3.68 11.67 15.95
N ALA A 130 -2.47 11.13 16.07
CA ALA A 130 -1.52 11.07 14.96
C ALA A 130 -2.04 10.22 13.78
N VAL A 131 -1.69 10.63 12.56
CA VAL A 131 -1.95 9.86 11.33
C VAL A 131 -0.61 9.44 10.73
N CYS A 132 -0.45 8.13 10.52
CA CYS A 132 0.74 7.54 9.93
C CYS A 132 0.89 7.93 8.46
N THR A 133 2.06 8.46 8.12
CA THR A 133 2.47 8.81 6.75
C THR A 133 3.64 7.95 6.24
N ALA A 134 4.22 7.10 7.08
CA ALA A 134 5.23 6.10 6.71
C ALA A 134 4.59 4.71 6.51
N SER A 135 5.35 3.64 6.27
CA SER A 135 4.75 2.31 6.18
C SER A 135 4.19 1.85 7.54
N VAL A 136 3.25 0.90 7.53
CA VAL A 136 2.58 0.34 8.72
C VAL A 136 3.60 -0.08 9.78
N LEU A 137 4.69 -0.75 9.38
CA LEU A 137 5.70 -1.24 10.30
C LEU A 137 6.61 -0.13 10.87
N GLU A 138 6.79 0.98 10.14
CA GLU A 138 7.58 2.13 10.60
C GLU A 138 6.82 3.00 11.61
N CYS A 139 5.49 2.97 11.57
CA CYS A 139 4.62 3.72 12.47
C CYS A 139 4.27 2.97 13.77
N LEU A 140 4.79 1.76 13.97
CA LEU A 140 4.55 1.04 15.22
C LEU A 140 5.20 1.78 16.39
N PRO A 141 4.52 1.84 17.56
CA PRO A 141 5.15 2.35 18.77
C PRO A 141 6.37 1.48 19.11
N LYS A 142 7.46 2.15 19.47
CA LYS A 142 8.72 1.49 19.89
C LYS A 142 8.67 1.03 21.34
#